data_AF-A0A1C7LWI5-F1
#
_entry.id   AF-A0A1C7LWI5-F1
#
_cell.length_a   1.000
_cell.length_b   1.000
_cell.length_c   1.000
_cell.angle_alpha   90.00
_cell.angle_beta   90.00
_cell.angle_gamma   90.00
#
_symmetry.space_group_name_H-M   'P 1'
#
loop_
_entity.id
_entity.type
_entity.pdbx_description
1 polymer ?
#
loop_
_entity_poly.entity_id
_entity_poly.type
_entity_poly.pdbx_seq_one_letter_code
_entity_poly.pdbx_strand_id
1 'polypeptide(L)'
;MIQDSKHGLKTFRNNLFSGAHLLVLGNYIAIYLFARDLAFQPDSPLFNRDVEKVDRQDDNAATRLFSATALNYLIKRHPEHAGQIVYLFVFGELVDAYQNRFISHRECIKMVLYARFFLETWRAYLKAAGYPEVRYLISREAVDITRILIDGLITLVIVHRDHMDGKIFPLLPWLHSSKVCEHVFGECRKIVKDFTYLDFLYMIPRLHILLQSVIKLLPSSNAKDRASGYAHSYYDTDDIDLAQLAVFPTDTEICDAAQDAWDEQESLWSLLGIRPADFLTPSPQNQTPFPSISSWFAPGQDPVPADVQVPFEHNPFDLADPASDSEDEVDDISEVVEADYLQHLVDNEETTRLRSTKDDDRMLDLTCAAVAIALDEQVVM
;
A
#
# COMPACT_ATOMS: atom_id res chain seq x y z
N MET A 1 4.05 -4.50 11.27
CA MET A 1 2.76 -4.49 10.52
C MET A 1 3.10 -4.32 9.04
N ILE A 2 2.53 -5.12 8.15
CA ILE A 2 2.82 -5.08 6.71
C ILE A 2 1.56 -4.73 5.92
N GLN A 3 1.72 -3.92 4.87
CA GLN A 3 0.66 -3.55 3.95
C GLN A 3 0.72 -4.42 2.69
N ASP A 4 -0.43 -4.72 2.09
CA ASP A 4 -0.48 -5.40 0.80
C ASP A 4 0.08 -4.51 -0.32
N SER A 5 1.17 -4.93 -0.96
CA SER A 5 1.85 -4.13 -1.99
C SER A 5 1.03 -3.91 -3.25
N LYS A 6 0.12 -4.83 -3.62
CA LYS A 6 -0.80 -4.62 -4.75
C LYS A 6 -1.90 -3.62 -4.41
N HIS A 7 -2.34 -3.60 -3.15
CA HIS A 7 -3.19 -2.52 -2.67
C HIS A 7 -2.47 -1.16 -2.69
N GLY A 8 -1.17 -1.14 -2.36
CA GLY A 8 -0.30 0.01 -2.55
C GLY A 8 -0.32 0.53 -3.99
N LEU A 9 -0.11 -0.35 -4.97
CA LEU A 9 -0.14 0.01 -6.40
C LEU A 9 -1.47 0.66 -6.83
N LYS A 10 -2.59 0.09 -6.38
CA LYS A 10 -3.93 0.67 -6.61
C LYS A 10 -4.05 2.06 -5.99
N THR A 11 -3.50 2.26 -4.79
CA THR A 11 -3.51 3.54 -4.11
C THR A 11 -2.75 4.61 -4.90
N PHE A 12 -1.58 4.28 -5.44
CA PHE A 12 -0.80 5.19 -6.27
C PHE A 12 -1.53 5.55 -7.57
N ARG A 13 -2.09 4.55 -8.28
CA ARG A 13 -2.96 4.82 -9.45
C ARG A 13 -4.10 5.77 -9.08
N ASN A 14 -4.84 5.46 -8.02
CA ASN A 14 -6.02 6.22 -7.65
C ASN A 14 -5.68 7.66 -7.24
N ASN A 15 -4.49 7.90 -6.67
CA ASN A 15 -3.99 9.24 -6.38
C ASN A 15 -3.71 10.04 -7.65
N LEU A 16 -3.05 9.44 -8.62
CA LEU A 16 -2.84 10.03 -9.95
C LEU A 16 -4.18 10.34 -10.66
N PHE A 17 -5.22 9.56 -10.37
CA PHE A 17 -6.52 9.61 -11.06
C PHE A 17 -7.58 10.43 -10.30
N SER A 18 -7.29 10.92 -9.08
CA SER A 18 -8.33 11.50 -8.22
C SER A 18 -8.90 12.81 -8.76
N GLY A 19 -8.10 13.55 -9.55
CA GLY A 19 -8.42 14.90 -10.03
C GLY A 19 -8.44 15.97 -8.94
N ALA A 20 -8.39 15.59 -7.67
CA ALA A 20 -8.33 16.50 -6.52
C ALA A 20 -6.90 16.97 -6.21
N HIS A 21 -5.90 16.26 -6.72
CA HIS A 21 -4.49 16.55 -6.54
C HIS A 21 -3.84 16.83 -7.90
N LEU A 22 -2.96 17.84 -7.94
CA LEU A 22 -2.07 18.11 -9.07
C LEU A 22 -0.66 17.73 -8.63
N LEU A 23 -0.18 16.54 -8.96
CA LEU A 23 1.12 16.07 -8.47
C LEU A 23 2.24 16.90 -9.13
N VAL A 24 2.92 17.75 -8.36
CA VAL A 24 3.99 18.63 -8.88
C VAL A 24 5.34 18.03 -8.54
N LEU A 25 6.13 17.73 -9.57
CA LEU A 25 7.40 17.02 -9.51
C LEU A 25 8.47 17.89 -10.18
N GLY A 26 9.03 18.81 -9.41
CA GLY A 26 9.96 19.82 -9.92
C GLY A 26 9.31 20.70 -10.98
N ASN A 27 9.90 20.77 -12.17
CA ASN A 27 9.36 21.57 -13.27
C ASN A 27 8.24 20.86 -14.05
N TYR A 28 7.83 19.67 -13.61
CA TYR A 28 6.85 18.82 -14.29
C TYR A 28 5.67 18.49 -13.39
N ILE A 29 4.64 17.90 -13.98
CA ILE A 29 3.46 17.41 -13.28
C ILE A 29 3.15 15.96 -13.66
N ALA A 30 2.39 15.27 -12.82
CA ALA A 30 1.75 14.01 -13.14
C ALA A 30 0.24 14.12 -12.88
N ILE A 31 -0.57 13.81 -13.90
CA ILE A 31 -2.02 13.98 -13.84
C ILE A 31 -2.76 12.90 -14.62
N TYR A 32 -4.01 12.67 -14.25
CA TYR A 32 -4.93 11.78 -14.96
C TYR A 32 -4.97 12.00 -16.48
N LEU A 33 -4.96 13.26 -16.93
CA LEU A 33 -5.09 13.59 -18.36
C LEU A 33 -4.02 12.89 -19.21
N PHE A 34 -2.77 12.88 -18.77
CA PHE A 34 -1.69 12.22 -19.51
C PHE A 34 -1.86 10.69 -19.54
N ALA A 35 -2.36 10.08 -18.47
CA ALA A 35 -2.69 8.65 -18.46
C ALA A 35 -3.84 8.33 -19.42
N ARG A 36 -4.85 9.21 -19.47
CA ARG A 36 -5.96 9.09 -20.41
C ARG A 36 -5.49 9.23 -21.85
N ASP A 37 -4.74 10.28 -22.17
CA ASP A 37 -4.23 10.53 -23.52
C ASP A 37 -3.37 9.36 -24.00
N LEU A 38 -2.54 8.80 -23.12
CA LEU A 38 -1.76 7.58 -23.38
C LEU A 38 -2.66 6.40 -23.76
N ALA A 39 -3.74 6.14 -23.03
CA ALA A 39 -4.61 4.98 -23.26
C ALA A 39 -5.40 5.03 -24.58
N PHE A 40 -5.67 6.24 -25.09
CA PHE A 40 -6.41 6.42 -26.34
C PHE A 40 -5.54 6.40 -27.60
N GLN A 41 -4.23 6.18 -27.46
CA GLN A 41 -3.34 6.01 -28.61
C GLN A 41 -3.51 4.62 -29.25
N PRO A 42 -3.46 4.52 -30.59
CA PRO A 42 -3.77 3.28 -31.30
C PRO A 42 -2.79 2.14 -31.01
N ASP A 43 -1.55 2.43 -30.63
CA ASP A 43 -0.50 1.47 -30.24
C ASP A 43 -0.24 1.47 -28.73
N SER A 44 -1.18 1.99 -27.94
CA SER A 44 -1.03 2.07 -26.48
C SER A 44 -0.98 0.68 -25.82
N PRO A 45 -0.12 0.49 -24.81
CA PRO A 45 -0.15 -0.71 -23.97
C PRO A 45 -1.31 -0.70 -22.95
N LEU A 46 -2.04 0.41 -22.83
CA LEU A 46 -3.22 0.53 -21.97
C LEU A 46 -4.50 0.38 -22.77
N PHE A 47 -5.55 -0.11 -22.12
CA PHE A 47 -6.90 -0.11 -22.70
C PHE A 47 -7.68 1.13 -22.24
N ASN A 48 -8.63 1.60 -23.07
CA ASN A 48 -9.51 2.71 -22.69
C ASN A 48 -10.24 2.47 -21.35
N ARG A 49 -10.61 1.21 -21.06
CA ARG A 49 -11.24 0.81 -19.79
C ARG A 49 -10.33 0.91 -18.57
N ASP A 50 -9.02 1.01 -18.78
CA ASP A 50 -8.02 1.15 -17.70
C ASP A 50 -7.99 2.58 -17.15
N VAL A 51 -8.56 3.53 -17.91
CA VAL A 51 -8.60 4.97 -17.56
C VAL A 51 -10.01 5.54 -17.48
N GLU A 52 -10.97 5.03 -18.25
CA GLU A 52 -12.37 5.45 -18.21
C GLU A 52 -13.26 4.39 -17.56
N LYS A 53 -14.17 4.84 -16.67
CA LYS A 53 -15.07 3.97 -15.88
C LYS A 53 -14.31 2.86 -15.14
N VAL A 54 -13.12 3.19 -14.66
CA VAL A 54 -12.20 2.27 -14.00
C VAL A 54 -12.84 1.72 -12.74
N ASP A 55 -12.86 0.39 -12.64
CA ASP A 55 -13.08 -0.25 -11.35
C ASP A 55 -11.88 0.04 -10.44
N ARG A 56 -12.12 0.77 -9.35
CA ARG A 56 -11.08 1.15 -8.38
C ARG A 56 -10.41 -0.07 -7.75
N GLN A 57 -11.03 -1.26 -7.83
CA GLN A 57 -10.49 -2.52 -7.35
C GLN A 57 -9.77 -3.34 -8.44
N ASP A 58 -9.77 -2.93 -9.72
CA ASP A 58 -9.10 -3.67 -10.80
C ASP A 58 -7.57 -3.57 -10.67
N ASP A 59 -6.96 -4.63 -10.13
CA ASP A 59 -5.52 -4.80 -10.02
C ASP A 59 -4.83 -4.78 -11.39
N ASN A 60 -5.45 -5.35 -12.43
CA ASN A 60 -4.82 -5.52 -13.73
C ASN A 60 -4.63 -4.17 -14.43
N ALA A 61 -5.59 -3.25 -14.30
CA ALA A 61 -5.46 -1.90 -14.83
C ALA A 61 -4.32 -1.13 -14.13
N ALA A 62 -4.16 -1.28 -12.81
CA ALA A 62 -3.01 -0.71 -12.10
C ALA A 62 -1.69 -1.34 -12.56
N THR A 63 -1.61 -2.67 -12.62
CA THR A 63 -0.40 -3.37 -13.08
C THR A 63 -0.02 -2.98 -14.51
N ARG A 64 -0.97 -2.82 -15.43
CA ARG A 64 -0.68 -2.36 -16.81
C ARG A 64 -0.12 -0.95 -16.82
N LEU A 65 -0.71 -0.01 -16.08
CA LEU A 65 -0.26 1.38 -16.00
C LEU A 65 1.19 1.51 -15.50
N PHE A 66 1.53 0.75 -14.46
CA PHE A 66 2.87 0.74 -13.86
C PHE A 66 3.83 -0.27 -14.50
N SER A 67 3.45 -0.90 -15.62
CA SER A 67 4.30 -1.91 -16.27
C SER A 67 5.49 -1.28 -16.98
N ALA A 68 6.59 -2.03 -17.08
CA ALA A 68 7.75 -1.64 -17.89
C ALA A 68 7.37 -1.34 -19.36
N THR A 69 6.38 -2.04 -19.92
CA THR A 69 5.87 -1.77 -21.27
C THR A 69 5.23 -0.40 -21.38
N ALA A 70 4.36 -0.03 -20.43
CA ALA A 70 3.74 1.29 -20.38
C ALA A 70 4.77 2.40 -20.16
N LEU A 71 5.73 2.19 -19.26
CA LEU A 71 6.80 3.14 -18.98
C LEU A 71 7.69 3.37 -20.21
N ASN A 72 8.14 2.29 -20.87
CA ASN A 72 8.96 2.38 -22.09
C ASN A 72 8.22 3.08 -23.23
N TYR A 73 6.92 2.82 -23.38
CA TYR A 73 6.09 3.51 -24.35
C TYR A 73 6.03 5.02 -24.04
N LEU A 74 5.76 5.39 -22.79
CA LEU A 74 5.68 6.78 -22.36
C LEU A 74 7.01 7.52 -22.55
N ILE A 75 8.14 6.90 -22.21
CA ILE A 75 9.49 7.48 -22.42
C ILE A 75 9.76 7.76 -23.91
N LYS A 76 9.36 6.86 -24.80
CA LYS A 76 9.63 6.99 -26.24
C LYS A 76 8.69 7.97 -26.95
N ARG A 77 7.43 8.02 -26.54
CA ARG A 77 6.37 8.80 -27.22
C ARG A 77 6.13 10.16 -26.58
N HIS A 78 6.31 10.26 -25.27
CA HIS A 78 6.00 11.43 -24.47
C HIS A 78 7.10 11.77 -23.45
N PRO A 79 8.36 11.99 -23.88
CA PRO A 79 9.43 12.40 -22.97
C PRO A 79 9.13 13.70 -22.23
N GLU A 80 8.24 14.55 -22.76
CA GLU A 80 7.74 15.77 -22.12
C GLU A 80 6.93 15.50 -20.84
N HIS A 81 6.37 14.29 -20.67
CA HIS A 81 5.64 13.88 -19.47
C HIS A 81 6.58 13.32 -18.39
N ALA A 82 7.76 13.91 -18.22
CA ALA A 82 8.81 13.41 -17.32
C ALA A 82 8.32 13.22 -15.87
N GLY A 83 7.49 14.14 -15.36
CA GLY A 83 6.88 14.00 -14.03
C GLY A 83 6.06 12.72 -13.88
N GLN A 84 5.25 12.37 -14.87
CA GLN A 84 4.48 11.12 -14.85
C GLN A 84 5.35 9.88 -15.05
N ILE A 85 6.35 9.94 -15.93
CA ILE A 85 7.32 8.86 -16.13
C ILE A 85 7.99 8.53 -14.79
N VAL A 86 8.52 9.54 -14.12
CA VAL A 86 9.19 9.39 -12.82
C VAL A 86 8.22 8.87 -11.76
N TYR A 87 7.01 9.41 -11.69
CA TYR A 87 5.99 8.93 -10.75
C TYR A 87 5.68 7.44 -10.94
N LEU A 88 5.43 7.02 -12.18
CA LEU A 88 5.13 5.62 -12.50
C LEU A 88 6.34 4.71 -12.23
N PHE A 89 7.56 5.18 -12.51
CA PHE A 89 8.77 4.44 -12.21
C PHE A 89 8.94 4.23 -10.71
N VAL A 90 9.01 5.30 -9.90
CA VAL A 90 9.30 5.23 -8.46
C VAL A 90 8.31 4.31 -7.73
N PHE A 91 7.01 4.51 -7.95
CA PHE A 91 5.98 3.73 -7.25
C PHE A 91 5.74 2.35 -7.88
N GLY A 92 6.11 2.16 -9.15
CA GLY A 92 6.16 0.85 -9.78
C GLY A 92 7.27 -0.02 -9.18
N GLU A 93 8.48 0.52 -9.09
CA GLU A 93 9.66 -0.12 -8.49
C GLU A 93 9.44 -0.47 -7.01
N LEU A 94 8.81 0.42 -6.23
CA LEU A 94 8.44 0.14 -4.84
C LEU A 94 7.60 -1.14 -4.71
N VAL A 95 6.67 -1.36 -5.64
CA VAL A 95 5.82 -2.56 -5.63
C VAL A 95 6.55 -3.75 -6.24
N ASP A 96 7.38 -3.53 -7.26
CA ASP A 96 8.19 -4.58 -7.87
C ASP A 96 9.21 -5.17 -6.88
N ALA A 97 9.74 -4.36 -5.96
CA ALA A 97 10.60 -4.82 -4.84
C ALA A 97 9.95 -5.92 -3.98
N TYR A 98 8.62 -6.01 -3.97
CA TYR A 98 7.87 -7.08 -3.32
C TYR A 98 7.48 -8.22 -4.25
N GLN A 99 7.13 -7.91 -5.50
CA GLN A 99 6.46 -8.83 -6.40
C GLN A 99 7.42 -9.59 -7.32
N ASN A 100 8.60 -9.02 -7.57
CA ASN A 100 9.62 -9.60 -8.43
C ASN A 100 10.34 -10.75 -7.72
N ARG A 101 10.35 -11.92 -8.36
CA ARG A 101 10.83 -13.18 -7.78
C ARG A 101 12.30 -13.48 -8.05
N PHE A 102 12.95 -12.62 -8.83
CA PHE A 102 14.28 -12.85 -9.38
C PHE A 102 15.33 -11.84 -8.88
N ILE A 103 14.93 -10.93 -8.00
CA ILE A 103 15.81 -9.89 -7.44
C ILE A 103 16.26 -10.30 -6.03
N SER A 104 17.46 -9.86 -5.66
CA SER A 104 18.04 -10.11 -4.34
C SER A 104 17.46 -9.17 -3.28
N HIS A 105 17.50 -9.56 -2.01
CA HIS A 105 17.05 -8.72 -0.89
C HIS A 105 17.79 -7.37 -0.81
N ARG A 106 19.06 -7.32 -1.22
CA ARG A 106 19.83 -6.06 -1.33
C ARG A 106 19.19 -5.13 -2.36
N GLU A 107 18.85 -5.65 -3.54
CA GLU A 107 18.21 -4.85 -4.59
C GLU A 107 16.81 -4.40 -4.16
N CYS A 108 16.03 -5.28 -3.53
CA CYS A 108 14.73 -4.90 -2.98
C CYS A 108 14.85 -3.76 -1.97
N ILE A 109 15.84 -3.81 -1.06
CA ILE A 109 16.12 -2.73 -0.10
C ILE A 109 16.49 -1.43 -0.81
N LYS A 110 17.35 -1.48 -1.83
CA LYS A 110 17.71 -0.31 -2.63
C LYS A 110 16.46 0.34 -3.24
N MET A 111 15.60 -0.44 -3.89
CA MET A 111 14.37 0.04 -4.54
C MET A 111 13.41 0.73 -3.54
N VAL A 112 13.24 0.18 -2.33
CA VAL A 112 12.35 0.80 -1.33
C VAL A 112 12.97 2.03 -0.66
N LEU A 113 14.28 2.04 -0.44
CA LEU A 113 15.00 3.22 0.06
C LEU A 113 15.00 4.35 -0.98
N TYR A 114 15.14 4.00 -2.25
CA TYR A 114 15.02 4.92 -3.37
C TYR A 114 13.66 5.62 -3.36
N ALA A 115 12.57 4.87 -3.20
CA ALA A 115 11.23 5.43 -3.07
C ALA A 115 11.08 6.31 -1.79
N ARG A 116 11.74 5.94 -0.68
CA ARG A 116 11.78 6.76 0.55
C ARG A 116 12.39 8.12 0.28
N PHE A 117 13.63 8.14 -0.20
CA PHE A 117 14.37 9.36 -0.44
C PHE A 117 13.66 10.22 -1.49
N PHE A 118 13.07 9.60 -2.51
CA PHE A 118 12.26 10.32 -3.49
C PHE A 118 11.10 11.07 -2.83
N LEU A 119 10.32 10.39 -1.99
CA LEU A 119 9.18 10.98 -1.30
C LEU A 119 9.60 12.07 -0.30
N GLU A 120 10.69 11.88 0.43
CA GLU A 120 11.22 12.87 1.37
C GLU A 120 11.70 14.14 0.66
N THR A 121 12.46 14.00 -0.42
CA THR A 121 12.88 15.14 -1.25
C THR A 121 11.69 15.80 -1.92
N TRP A 122 10.68 15.05 -2.34
CA TRP A 122 9.45 15.62 -2.90
C TRP A 122 8.78 16.58 -1.91
N ARG A 123 8.60 16.13 -0.67
CA ARG A 123 8.00 16.95 0.40
C ARG A 123 8.85 18.18 0.71
N ALA A 124 10.17 18.01 0.79
CA ALA A 124 11.09 19.12 1.02
C ALA A 124 11.06 20.15 -0.11
N TYR A 125 10.99 19.70 -1.37
CA TYR A 125 10.84 20.57 -2.54
C TYR A 125 9.53 21.36 -2.48
N LEU A 126 8.40 20.70 -2.23
CA LEU A 126 7.10 21.38 -2.13
C LEU A 126 7.11 22.45 -1.05
N LYS A 127 7.70 22.14 0.12
CA LYS A 127 7.87 23.10 1.21
C LYS A 127 8.73 24.30 0.80
N ALA A 128 9.86 24.06 0.15
CA ALA A 128 10.77 25.12 -0.29
C ALA A 128 10.15 26.02 -1.38
N ALA A 129 9.35 25.43 -2.28
CA ALA A 129 8.66 26.13 -3.36
C ALA A 129 7.34 26.80 -2.90
N GLY A 130 6.90 26.60 -1.65
CA GLY A 130 5.65 27.16 -1.12
C GLY A 130 4.38 26.45 -1.62
N TYR A 131 4.51 25.22 -2.11
CA TYR A 131 3.38 24.39 -2.54
C TYR A 131 2.78 23.62 -1.36
N PRO A 132 1.49 23.81 -0.99
CA PRO A 132 0.84 23.02 0.04
C PRO A 132 0.74 21.53 -0.34
N GLU A 133 1.29 20.65 0.50
CA GLU A 133 1.30 19.18 0.30
C GLU A 133 -0.11 18.62 0.00
N VAL A 134 -1.15 19.15 0.65
CA VAL A 134 -2.55 18.69 0.49
C VAL A 134 -3.04 18.74 -0.98
N ARG A 135 -2.48 19.62 -1.81
CA ARG A 135 -2.89 19.76 -3.23
C ARG A 135 -1.86 19.20 -4.22
N TYR A 136 -0.58 19.23 -3.84
CA TYR A 136 0.52 19.02 -4.79
C TYR A 136 1.32 17.73 -4.56
N LEU A 137 0.99 17.00 -3.50
CA LEU A 137 1.50 15.66 -3.18
C LEU A 137 0.40 14.61 -3.35
N ILE A 138 0.77 13.34 -3.32
CA ILE A 138 -0.16 12.24 -3.04
C ILE A 138 -0.85 12.43 -1.67
N SER A 139 -1.99 11.79 -1.48
CA SER A 139 -2.78 11.88 -0.24
C SER A 139 -1.97 11.42 0.98
N ARG A 140 -2.40 11.86 2.17
CA ARG A 140 -1.79 11.47 3.44
C ARG A 140 -1.76 9.95 3.61
N GLU A 141 -2.87 9.28 3.27
CA GLU A 141 -2.99 7.82 3.34
C GLU A 141 -2.00 7.14 2.39
N ALA A 142 -1.77 7.71 1.20
CA ALA A 142 -0.79 7.18 0.27
C ALA A 142 0.66 7.34 0.78
N VAL A 143 0.97 8.47 1.44
CA VAL A 143 2.25 8.68 2.13
C VAL A 143 2.44 7.64 3.24
N ASP A 144 1.42 7.43 4.07
CA ASP A 144 1.47 6.47 5.17
C ASP A 144 1.60 5.03 4.66
N ILE A 145 0.86 4.65 3.60
CA ILE A 145 1.00 3.36 2.91
C ILE A 145 2.41 3.18 2.36
N THR A 146 2.97 4.21 1.71
CA THR A 146 4.35 4.17 1.19
C THR A 146 5.34 3.86 2.30
N ARG A 147 5.23 4.54 3.44
CA ARG A 147 6.09 4.32 4.60
C ARG A 147 5.96 2.91 5.17
N ILE A 148 4.73 2.42 5.33
CA ILE A 148 4.47 1.06 5.84
C ILE A 148 5.06 0.00 4.91
N LEU A 149 4.98 0.18 3.58
CA LEU A 149 5.63 -0.71 2.63
C LEU A 149 7.16 -0.65 2.78
N ILE A 150 7.76 0.54 2.82
CA ILE A 150 9.22 0.65 2.91
C ILE A 150 9.75 0.06 4.23
N ASP A 151 9.19 0.50 5.36
CA ASP A 151 9.58 -0.01 6.69
C ASP A 151 9.28 -1.50 6.83
N GLY A 152 8.15 -1.95 6.28
CA GLY A 152 7.73 -3.34 6.30
C GLY A 152 8.72 -4.27 5.59
N LEU A 153 9.18 -3.92 4.38
CA LEU A 153 10.14 -4.74 3.65
C LEU A 153 11.49 -4.81 4.36
N ILE A 154 12.03 -3.67 4.78
CA ILE A 154 13.32 -3.60 5.47
C ILE A 154 13.26 -4.40 6.77
N THR A 155 12.16 -4.25 7.53
CA THR A 155 11.95 -4.99 8.77
C THR A 155 11.85 -6.49 8.51
N LEU A 156 11.15 -6.93 7.46
CA LEU A 156 11.08 -8.35 7.10
C LEU A 156 12.47 -8.94 6.83
N VAL A 157 13.30 -8.23 6.05
CA VAL A 157 14.66 -8.67 5.74
C VAL A 157 15.48 -8.80 7.04
N ILE A 158 15.45 -7.78 7.91
CA ILE A 158 16.21 -7.78 9.17
C ILE A 158 15.72 -8.88 10.10
N VAL A 159 14.40 -9.07 10.23
CA VAL A 159 13.82 -10.13 11.06
C VAL A 159 14.22 -11.52 10.56
N HIS A 160 14.16 -11.76 9.25
CA HIS A 160 14.60 -13.03 8.68
C HIS A 160 16.11 -13.28 8.85
N ARG A 161 16.92 -12.22 8.79
CA ARG A 161 18.38 -12.29 8.97
C ARG A 161 18.77 -12.58 10.42
N ASP A 162 18.19 -11.84 11.37
CA ASP A 162 18.72 -11.74 12.73
C ASP A 162 17.90 -12.55 13.75
N HIS A 163 16.64 -12.85 13.47
CA HIS A 163 15.67 -13.34 14.45
C HIS A 163 15.06 -14.72 14.13
N MET A 164 15.67 -15.49 13.22
CA MET A 164 15.21 -16.86 12.85
C MET A 164 15.93 -17.98 13.62
N ASP A 165 16.41 -17.70 14.84
CA ASP A 165 17.09 -18.67 15.72
C ASP A 165 18.26 -19.43 15.04
N GLY A 166 19.02 -18.72 14.19
CA GLY A 166 20.13 -19.28 13.43
C GLY A 166 19.73 -20.21 12.28
N LYS A 167 18.43 -20.34 11.98
CA LYS A 167 17.92 -21.05 10.80
C LYS A 167 17.79 -20.08 9.64
N ILE A 168 18.32 -20.49 8.49
CA ILE A 168 18.20 -19.70 7.26
C ILE A 168 16.96 -20.18 6.51
N PHE A 169 15.93 -19.34 6.47
CA PHE A 169 14.73 -19.57 5.67
C PHE A 169 14.65 -18.54 4.55
N PRO A 170 14.34 -18.95 3.31
CA PRO A 170 14.15 -18.01 2.22
C PRO A 170 12.99 -17.06 2.54
N LEU A 171 13.23 -15.77 2.39
CA LEU A 171 12.18 -14.75 2.47
C LEU A 171 11.54 -14.60 1.09
N LEU A 172 10.22 -14.73 1.02
CA LEU A 172 9.41 -14.60 -0.20
C LEU A 172 8.47 -13.39 -0.06
N PRO A 173 8.92 -12.15 -0.37
CA PRO A 173 8.17 -10.94 -0.05
C PRO A 173 6.73 -10.90 -0.60
N TRP A 174 6.49 -11.48 -1.78
CA TRP A 174 5.15 -11.53 -2.40
C TRP A 174 4.14 -12.40 -1.63
N LEU A 175 4.60 -13.29 -0.76
CA LEU A 175 3.72 -14.09 0.10
C LEU A 175 3.28 -13.34 1.36
N HIS A 176 3.91 -12.21 1.71
CA HIS A 176 3.47 -11.35 2.80
C HIS A 176 2.37 -10.37 2.35
N SER A 177 1.35 -10.89 1.68
CA SER A 177 0.20 -10.12 1.17
C SER A 177 -1.13 -10.77 1.55
N SER A 178 -2.21 -10.00 1.52
CA SER A 178 -3.57 -10.50 1.75
C SER A 178 -4.18 -11.21 0.53
N LYS A 179 -3.46 -11.26 -0.59
CA LYS A 179 -3.97 -11.78 -1.86
C LYS A 179 -4.39 -13.25 -1.81
N VAL A 180 -3.72 -14.07 -1.00
CA VAL A 180 -4.13 -15.47 -0.80
C VAL A 180 -5.53 -15.51 -0.18
N CYS A 181 -5.82 -14.63 0.79
CA CYS A 181 -7.16 -14.51 1.37
C CYS A 181 -8.19 -14.05 0.32
N GLU A 182 -7.86 -13.07 -0.53
CA GLU A 182 -8.74 -12.65 -1.63
C GLU A 182 -9.04 -13.79 -2.61
N HIS A 183 -8.04 -14.63 -2.90
CA HIS A 183 -8.20 -15.82 -3.73
C HIS A 183 -9.11 -16.85 -3.08
N VAL A 184 -8.93 -17.12 -1.79
CA VAL A 184 -9.80 -18.00 -1.01
C VAL A 184 -11.24 -17.50 -1.05
N PHE A 185 -11.49 -16.21 -0.79
CA PHE A 185 -12.83 -15.63 -0.90
C PHE A 185 -13.37 -15.67 -2.33
N GLY A 186 -12.51 -15.52 -3.34
CA GLY A 186 -12.86 -15.71 -4.74
C GLY A 186 -13.38 -17.11 -5.03
N GLU A 187 -12.71 -18.14 -4.52
CA GLU A 187 -13.17 -19.53 -4.64
C GLU A 187 -14.46 -19.78 -3.85
N CYS A 188 -14.60 -19.24 -2.63
CA CYS A 188 -15.85 -19.31 -1.88
C CYS A 188 -17.04 -18.77 -2.67
N ARG A 189 -16.87 -17.62 -3.34
CA ARG A 189 -17.92 -17.00 -4.17
C ARG A 189 -18.29 -17.81 -5.42
N LYS A 190 -17.44 -18.75 -5.86
CA LYS A 190 -17.80 -19.71 -6.91
C LYS A 190 -18.70 -20.84 -6.39
N ILE A 191 -18.59 -21.17 -5.10
CA ILE A 191 -19.46 -22.17 -4.45
C ILE A 191 -20.82 -21.53 -4.16
N VAL A 192 -20.82 -20.42 -3.42
CA VAL A 192 -22.02 -19.64 -3.09
C VAL A 192 -21.67 -18.16 -3.21
N LYS A 193 -22.31 -17.44 -4.13
CA LYS A 193 -21.96 -16.05 -4.48
C LYS A 193 -22.06 -15.10 -3.29
N ASP A 194 -23.19 -15.11 -2.60
CA ASP A 194 -23.49 -14.26 -1.44
C ASP A 194 -23.69 -15.16 -0.21
N PHE A 195 -22.59 -15.75 0.27
CA PHE A 195 -22.61 -16.75 1.33
C PHE A 195 -22.77 -16.14 2.73
N THR A 196 -23.52 -16.80 3.59
CA THR A 196 -23.60 -16.50 5.02
C THR A 196 -22.43 -17.13 5.78
N TYR A 197 -22.23 -16.77 7.05
CA TYR A 197 -21.21 -17.42 7.87
C TYR A 197 -21.44 -18.94 8.00
N LEU A 198 -22.70 -19.38 8.08
CA LEU A 198 -23.04 -20.79 8.13
C LEU A 198 -22.66 -21.52 6.83
N ASP A 199 -22.93 -20.88 5.69
CA ASP A 199 -22.50 -21.40 4.38
C ASP A 199 -20.97 -21.52 4.30
N PHE A 200 -20.24 -20.55 4.88
CA PHE A 200 -18.77 -20.59 4.95
C PHE A 200 -18.28 -21.81 5.73
N LEU A 201 -18.85 -22.08 6.91
CA LEU A 201 -18.48 -23.25 7.72
C LEU A 201 -18.75 -24.57 6.98
N TYR A 202 -19.89 -24.70 6.31
CA TYR A 202 -20.23 -25.90 5.57
C TYR A 202 -19.44 -26.07 4.27
N MET A 203 -18.92 -25.00 3.68
CA MET A 203 -18.09 -25.09 2.47
C MET A 203 -16.62 -25.42 2.75
N ILE A 204 -16.13 -25.36 3.99
CA ILE A 204 -14.70 -25.61 4.33
C ILE A 204 -14.15 -26.89 3.68
N PRO A 205 -14.82 -28.06 3.74
CA PRO A 205 -14.29 -29.28 3.13
C PRO A 205 -14.19 -29.18 1.61
N ARG A 206 -15.20 -28.57 0.97
CA ARG A 206 -15.23 -28.38 -0.48
C ARG A 206 -14.17 -27.35 -0.93
N LEU A 207 -14.00 -26.29 -0.15
CA LEU A 207 -12.97 -25.28 -0.35
C LEU A 207 -11.57 -25.88 -0.25
N HIS A 208 -11.32 -26.77 0.72
CA HIS A 208 -10.05 -27.50 0.84
C HIS A 208 -9.70 -28.27 -0.43
N ILE A 209 -10.65 -29.03 -0.98
CA ILE A 209 -10.46 -29.79 -2.22
C ILE A 209 -10.19 -28.85 -3.40
N LEU A 210 -10.98 -27.78 -3.54
CA LEU A 210 -10.81 -26.81 -4.62
C LEU A 210 -9.43 -26.15 -4.56
N LEU A 211 -8.99 -25.68 -3.39
CA LEU A 211 -7.68 -25.07 -3.22
C LEU A 211 -6.55 -26.07 -3.53
N GLN A 212 -6.63 -27.32 -3.07
CA GLN A 212 -5.65 -28.33 -3.43
C GLN A 212 -5.62 -28.64 -4.93
N SER A 213 -6.79 -28.67 -5.58
CA SER A 213 -6.88 -28.89 -7.03
C SER A 213 -6.23 -27.75 -7.80
N VAL A 214 -6.44 -26.50 -7.38
CA VAL A 214 -5.84 -25.31 -7.98
C VAL A 214 -4.32 -25.33 -7.83
N ILE A 215 -3.81 -25.66 -6.65
CA ILE A 215 -2.37 -25.71 -6.37
C ILE A 215 -1.69 -26.82 -7.19
N LYS A 216 -2.35 -27.97 -7.39
CA LYS A 216 -1.76 -29.14 -8.06
C LYS A 216 -1.95 -29.16 -9.59
N LEU A 217 -2.97 -28.48 -10.12
CA LEU A 217 -3.44 -28.69 -11.51
C LEU A 217 -3.43 -27.45 -12.41
N LEU A 218 -3.10 -26.25 -11.92
CA LEU A 218 -3.01 -25.07 -12.81
C LEU A 218 -1.59 -24.88 -13.37
N PRO A 219 -1.35 -25.13 -14.68
CA PRO A 219 -0.27 -24.48 -15.38
C PRO A 219 -0.59 -22.99 -15.54
N SER A 220 0.46 -22.15 -15.52
CA SER A 220 0.41 -20.69 -15.64
C SER A 220 -0.58 -20.21 -16.72
N SER A 221 -1.71 -19.61 -16.29
CA SER A 221 -2.80 -19.25 -17.20
C SER A 221 -2.49 -17.99 -18.02
N ASN A 222 -2.84 -18.01 -19.31
CA ASN A 222 -2.72 -16.90 -20.27
C ASN A 222 -3.23 -15.54 -19.76
N ALA A 223 -2.41 -14.51 -19.91
CA ALA A 223 -2.68 -13.14 -19.48
C ALA A 223 -3.84 -12.42 -20.23
N LYS A 224 -4.35 -12.99 -21.33
CA LYS A 224 -5.36 -12.34 -22.18
C LYS A 224 -6.83 -12.56 -21.76
N ASP A 225 -7.13 -13.55 -20.92
CA ASP A 225 -8.51 -14.02 -20.73
C ASP A 225 -9.28 -13.36 -19.57
N ARG A 226 -8.70 -12.48 -18.75
CA ARG A 226 -9.20 -12.31 -17.37
C ARG A 226 -9.63 -10.90 -17.02
N ALA A 227 -10.92 -10.64 -17.23
CA ALA A 227 -11.64 -9.52 -16.62
C ALA A 227 -12.31 -9.89 -15.26
N SER A 228 -12.34 -11.18 -14.89
CA SER A 228 -13.05 -11.65 -13.68
C SER A 228 -12.42 -12.85 -12.95
N GLY A 229 -11.24 -13.30 -13.39
CA GLY A 229 -10.61 -14.53 -12.89
C GLY A 229 -9.30 -14.27 -12.14
N TYR A 230 -9.25 -14.65 -10.87
CA TYR A 230 -8.05 -14.65 -10.05
C TYR A 230 -6.94 -15.56 -10.63
N ALA A 231 -5.75 -15.01 -10.92
CA ALA A 231 -4.59 -15.78 -11.37
C ALA A 231 -3.87 -16.46 -10.19
N HIS A 232 -3.79 -17.80 -10.23
CA HIS A 232 -3.17 -18.64 -9.19
C HIS A 232 -1.69 -18.91 -9.48
N SER A 233 -0.90 -17.90 -9.85
CA SER A 233 0.55 -18.04 -10.09
C SER A 233 1.39 -18.03 -8.81
N TYR A 234 0.77 -18.08 -7.63
CA TYR A 234 1.41 -17.84 -6.33
C TYR A 234 2.31 -18.96 -5.86
N TYR A 235 1.92 -20.20 -6.14
CA TYR A 235 2.64 -21.41 -5.77
C TYR A 235 3.45 -21.99 -6.94
N ASP A 236 3.53 -21.25 -8.05
CA ASP A 236 4.41 -21.59 -9.17
C ASP A 236 5.84 -21.26 -8.75
N THR A 237 6.58 -22.31 -8.38
CA THR A 237 7.97 -22.26 -7.90
C THR A 237 8.98 -22.73 -8.93
N ASP A 238 8.54 -23.09 -10.14
CA ASP A 238 9.37 -23.84 -11.10
C ASP A 238 10.63 -23.07 -11.54
N ASP A 239 10.60 -21.73 -11.46
CA ASP A 239 11.72 -20.84 -11.83
C ASP A 239 12.29 -20.00 -10.66
N ILE A 240 11.96 -20.30 -9.39
CA ILE A 240 12.37 -19.47 -8.23
C ILE A 240 13.66 -19.99 -7.58
N ASP A 241 14.69 -19.14 -7.50
CA ASP A 241 15.92 -19.44 -6.76
C ASP A 241 15.75 -19.20 -5.25
N LEU A 242 15.30 -20.24 -4.54
CA LEU A 242 15.17 -20.21 -3.08
C LEU A 242 16.51 -20.03 -2.36
N ALA A 243 17.64 -20.41 -2.97
CA ALA A 243 18.95 -20.25 -2.34
C ALA A 243 19.37 -18.78 -2.34
N GLN A 244 19.13 -18.06 -3.44
CA GLN A 244 19.33 -16.61 -3.50
C GLN A 244 18.46 -15.87 -2.46
N LEU A 245 17.21 -16.28 -2.31
CA LEU A 245 16.25 -15.67 -1.38
C LEU A 245 16.51 -16.01 0.10
N ALA A 246 17.47 -16.91 0.36
CA ALA A 246 18.00 -17.23 1.68
C ALA A 246 19.27 -16.42 2.01
N VAL A 247 19.78 -15.59 1.09
CA VAL A 247 20.94 -14.73 1.31
C VAL A 247 20.48 -13.33 1.71
N PHE A 248 20.85 -12.90 2.91
CA PHE A 248 20.46 -11.61 3.46
C PHE A 248 21.63 -10.62 3.46
N PRO A 249 21.40 -9.34 3.15
CA PRO A 249 22.44 -8.33 3.15
C PRO A 249 22.90 -8.00 4.58
N THR A 250 24.20 -7.75 4.70
CA THR A 250 24.84 -7.21 5.90
C THR A 250 24.48 -5.74 6.10
N ASP A 251 24.68 -5.21 7.30
CA ASP A 251 24.43 -3.78 7.57
C ASP A 251 25.27 -2.86 6.67
N THR A 252 26.49 -3.27 6.32
CA THR A 252 27.33 -2.54 5.36
C THR A 252 26.72 -2.54 3.96
N GLU A 253 26.20 -3.68 3.49
CA GLU A 253 25.54 -3.74 2.17
C GLU A 253 24.23 -2.96 2.15
N ILE A 254 23.53 -2.87 3.29
CA ILE A 254 22.34 -2.02 3.44
C ILE A 254 22.74 -0.54 3.37
N CYS A 255 23.82 -0.13 4.03
CA CYS A 255 24.35 1.23 3.95
C CYS A 255 24.78 1.57 2.51
N ASP A 256 25.45 0.65 1.82
CA ASP A 256 25.84 0.84 0.42
C ASP A 256 24.59 0.98 -0.47
N ALA A 257 23.59 0.11 -0.31
CA ALA A 257 22.33 0.20 -1.03
C ALA A 257 21.58 1.51 -0.74
N ALA A 258 21.69 2.05 0.48
CA ALA A 258 21.14 3.37 0.81
C ALA A 258 21.86 4.49 0.06
N GLN A 259 23.19 4.42 -0.07
CA GLN A 259 23.96 5.39 -0.84
C GLN A 259 23.62 5.30 -2.34
N ASP A 260 23.58 4.10 -2.90
CA ASP A 260 23.21 3.85 -4.30
C ASP A 260 21.80 4.42 -4.58
N ALA A 261 20.84 4.16 -3.67
CA ALA A 261 19.48 4.68 -3.77
C ALA A 261 19.41 6.21 -3.69
N TRP A 262 20.25 6.86 -2.89
CA TRP A 262 20.33 8.31 -2.81
C TRP A 262 20.85 8.91 -4.13
N ASP A 263 21.93 8.35 -4.68
CA ASP A 263 22.57 8.84 -5.91
C ASP A 263 21.64 8.67 -7.12
N GLU A 264 20.94 7.53 -7.22
CA GLU A 264 19.93 7.28 -8.26
C GLU A 264 18.76 8.28 -8.14
N GLN A 265 18.31 8.57 -6.92
CA GLN A 265 17.21 9.48 -6.67
C GLN A 265 17.57 10.93 -7.02
N GLU A 266 18.80 11.36 -6.69
CA GLU A 266 19.28 12.71 -7.02
C GLU A 266 19.35 12.92 -8.54
N SER A 267 19.73 11.86 -9.26
CA SER A 267 19.74 11.83 -10.72
C SER A 267 18.33 12.02 -11.29
N LEU A 268 17.30 11.43 -10.68
CA LEU A 268 15.91 11.66 -11.10
C LEU A 268 15.41 13.07 -10.82
N TRP A 269 15.73 13.66 -9.67
CA TRP A 269 15.36 15.05 -9.41
C TRP A 269 16.04 16.00 -10.39
N SER A 270 17.29 15.70 -10.76
CA SER A 270 18.00 16.44 -11.80
C SER A 270 17.28 16.35 -13.15
N LEU A 271 16.71 15.20 -13.50
CA LEU A 271 15.84 15.04 -14.69
C LEU A 271 14.57 15.89 -14.59
N LEU A 272 14.00 16.01 -13.39
CA LEU A 272 12.85 16.89 -13.10
C LEU A 272 13.23 18.39 -13.04
N GLY A 273 14.50 18.71 -13.28
CA GLY A 273 15.03 20.07 -13.35
C GLY A 273 15.29 20.73 -11.99
N ILE A 274 15.46 19.93 -10.94
CA ILE A 274 15.66 20.38 -9.57
C ILE A 274 16.87 19.66 -8.98
N ARG A 275 17.73 20.38 -8.25
CA ARG A 275 18.83 19.76 -7.49
C ARG A 275 18.46 19.70 -6.02
N PRO A 276 18.42 18.50 -5.39
CA PRO A 276 18.09 18.36 -3.97
C PRO A 276 18.94 19.25 -3.04
N ALA A 277 20.22 19.41 -3.35
CA ALA A 277 21.16 20.25 -2.60
C ALA A 277 20.68 21.71 -2.42
N ASP A 278 19.90 22.25 -3.36
CA ASP A 278 19.45 23.65 -3.36
C ASP A 278 18.49 23.98 -2.21
N PHE A 279 17.79 22.98 -1.68
CA PHE A 279 16.78 23.16 -0.62
C PHE A 279 16.90 22.20 0.56
N LEU A 280 17.70 21.12 0.45
CA LEU A 280 17.96 20.21 1.56
C LEU A 280 19.11 20.70 2.47
N THR A 281 20.06 21.47 1.91
CA THR A 281 21.12 22.05 2.73
C THR A 281 20.57 23.26 3.48
N PRO A 282 20.68 23.34 4.82
CA PRO A 282 20.44 24.58 5.54
C PRO A 282 21.55 25.55 5.16
N SER A 283 21.40 26.26 4.04
CA SER A 283 22.30 27.36 3.74
C SER A 283 22.06 28.43 4.81
N PRO A 284 23.09 28.85 5.57
CA PRO A 284 22.98 29.99 6.47
C PRO A 284 22.72 31.32 5.73
N GLN A 285 22.50 31.31 4.41
CA GLN A 285 22.45 32.51 3.56
C GLN A 285 21.35 32.55 2.48
N ASN A 286 20.35 31.66 2.48
CA ASN A 286 19.19 31.80 1.57
C ASN A 286 18.01 32.57 2.20
N GLN A 287 18.35 33.66 2.87
CA GLN A 287 17.62 34.92 2.74
C GLN A 287 18.62 35.96 2.21
N THR A 288 18.88 35.96 0.90
CA THR A 288 18.93 37.25 0.25
C THR A 288 17.47 37.58 -0.03
N PRO A 289 16.75 38.26 0.88
CA PRO A 289 15.44 38.73 0.51
C PRO A 289 15.67 39.60 -0.72
N PHE A 290 14.88 39.38 -1.78
CA PHE A 290 14.64 40.49 -2.69
C PHE A 290 14.39 41.73 -1.83
N PRO A 291 15.10 42.83 -2.09
CA PRO A 291 15.09 43.94 -1.16
C PRO A 291 13.63 44.38 -1.03
N SER A 292 13.14 44.49 0.22
CA SER A 292 11.72 44.70 0.50
C SER A 292 11.23 45.93 -0.26
N ILE A 293 9.93 46.03 -0.55
CA ILE A 293 9.36 47.22 -1.21
C ILE A 293 9.79 48.53 -0.51
N SER A 294 9.98 48.49 0.81
CA SER A 294 10.51 49.60 1.61
C SER A 294 11.95 50.03 1.32
N SER A 295 12.73 49.22 0.61
CA SER A 295 14.06 49.59 0.08
C SER A 295 13.99 50.38 -1.23
N TRP A 296 12.82 50.41 -1.89
CA TRP A 296 12.61 51.14 -3.15
C TRP A 296 12.17 52.60 -2.91
N PHE A 297 11.88 52.96 -1.66
CA PHE A 297 11.43 54.28 -1.26
C PHE A 297 12.39 54.89 -0.24
N ALA A 298 12.66 56.19 -0.35
CA ALA A 298 13.39 56.91 0.68
C ALA A 298 12.54 57.01 1.97
N PRO A 299 13.16 57.15 3.16
CA PRO A 299 12.43 57.35 4.41
C PRO A 299 11.42 58.49 4.27
N GLY A 300 10.12 58.19 4.36
CA GLY A 300 9.03 59.16 4.23
C GLY A 300 8.25 59.15 2.90
N GLN A 301 8.46 58.16 2.01
CA GLN A 301 7.71 58.01 0.75
C GLN A 301 6.82 56.74 0.67
N ASP A 302 6.26 56.27 1.79
CA ASP A 302 5.28 55.18 1.77
C ASP A 302 3.86 55.71 1.43
N PRO A 303 3.09 55.11 0.49
CA PRO A 303 1.74 55.59 0.14
C PRO A 303 0.63 55.16 1.11
N VAL A 304 0.94 54.52 2.25
CA VAL A 304 -0.08 53.99 3.16
C VAL A 304 -0.38 55.00 4.29
N PRO A 305 -1.64 55.48 4.43
CA PRO A 305 -2.03 56.35 5.53
C PRO A 305 -1.86 55.63 6.88
N ALA A 306 -1.15 56.28 7.80
CA ALA A 306 -1.17 55.92 9.21
C ALA A 306 -2.58 56.19 9.76
N ASP A 307 -3.25 55.12 10.22
CA ASP A 307 -4.21 55.08 11.34
C ASP A 307 -5.29 54.01 11.11
N VAL A 308 -5.03 52.78 11.58
CA VAL A 308 -6.06 51.94 12.18
C VAL A 308 -5.41 51.15 13.33
N GLN A 309 -5.40 51.75 14.52
CA GLN A 309 -5.21 51.01 15.76
C GLN A 309 -6.49 50.20 16.01
N VAL A 310 -6.41 48.87 15.99
CA VAL A 310 -7.47 48.01 16.54
C VAL A 310 -6.99 47.52 17.92
N PRO A 311 -7.65 47.92 19.02
CA PRO A 311 -7.24 47.53 20.36
C PRO A 311 -7.54 46.06 20.66
N PHE A 312 -6.60 45.41 21.34
CA PHE A 312 -6.84 44.20 22.13
C PHE A 312 -7.79 44.55 23.28
N GLU A 313 -8.98 43.94 23.31
CA GLU A 313 -9.83 43.93 24.50
C GLU A 313 -9.90 42.51 25.08
N HIS A 314 -9.39 42.40 26.31
CA HIS A 314 -9.74 41.35 27.26
C HIS A 314 -11.23 41.44 27.60
N ASN A 315 -11.91 40.29 27.69
CA ASN A 315 -13.16 40.21 28.44
C ASN A 315 -13.04 39.10 29.53
N PRO A 316 -13.14 39.47 30.82
CA PRO A 316 -13.11 38.57 31.96
C PRO A 316 -14.54 38.18 32.38
N PHE A 317 -14.84 36.90 32.59
CA PHE A 317 -15.92 36.53 33.51
C PHE A 317 -15.69 35.14 34.09
N ASP A 318 -15.87 35.08 35.40
CA ASP A 318 -15.47 34.06 36.35
C ASP A 318 -16.71 33.33 36.88
N LEU A 319 -16.51 32.08 37.34
CA LEU A 319 -17.29 31.35 38.35
C LEU A 319 -18.72 30.85 38.01
N ALA A 320 -18.92 29.53 38.01
CA ALA A 320 -19.41 28.78 39.19
C ALA A 320 -20.01 27.41 38.80
N ASP A 321 -19.57 26.39 39.53
CA ASP A 321 -20.18 25.07 39.70
C ASP A 321 -21.47 25.18 40.54
N PRO A 322 -22.45 24.28 40.34
CA PRO A 322 -22.99 23.62 41.50
C PRO A 322 -23.15 22.10 41.30
N ALA A 323 -22.45 21.38 42.17
CA ALA A 323 -22.92 20.31 43.03
C ALA A 323 -24.29 19.64 42.74
N SER A 324 -24.25 18.31 42.82
CA SER A 324 -25.15 17.43 43.60
C SER A 324 -26.64 17.49 43.30
N ASP A 325 -27.17 16.40 42.76
CA ASP A 325 -28.26 15.71 43.48
C ASP A 325 -28.25 14.20 43.20
N SER A 326 -28.69 13.52 44.24
CA SER A 326 -28.65 12.11 44.56
C SER A 326 -29.98 11.41 44.26
N GLU A 327 -29.95 10.08 44.37
CA GLU A 327 -31.09 9.14 44.48
C GLU A 327 -31.80 8.88 43.12
N ASP A 328 -32.03 7.65 42.67
CA ASP A 328 -32.60 6.53 43.40
C ASP A 328 -31.98 5.16 43.02
N GLU A 329 -31.74 4.35 44.06
CA GLU A 329 -31.70 2.90 43.98
C GLU A 329 -33.07 2.36 43.58
N VAL A 330 -33.11 1.49 42.58
CA VAL A 330 -34.22 0.53 42.43
C VAL A 330 -33.62 -0.83 42.10
N ASP A 331 -33.90 -1.79 42.97
CA ASP A 331 -33.59 -3.22 42.87
C ASP A 331 -33.74 -3.76 41.45
N ASP A 332 -32.67 -4.35 40.91
CA ASP A 332 -32.81 -5.44 39.94
C ASP A 332 -31.75 -6.52 40.17
N ILE A 333 -31.95 -7.28 41.24
CA ILE A 333 -31.18 -8.47 41.62
C ILE A 333 -31.31 -9.59 40.54
N SER A 334 -32.15 -9.40 39.52
CA SER A 334 -32.38 -10.34 38.42
C SER A 334 -31.28 -10.29 37.33
N GLU A 335 -30.71 -9.12 37.02
CA GLU A 335 -29.76 -8.99 35.89
C GLU A 335 -28.33 -9.47 36.22
N VAL A 336 -27.92 -9.36 37.50
CA VAL A 336 -26.58 -9.79 37.94
C VAL A 336 -26.45 -11.31 37.90
N VAL A 337 -27.54 -12.04 38.18
CA VAL A 337 -27.56 -13.51 38.16
C VAL A 337 -27.52 -14.08 36.74
N GLU A 338 -28.15 -13.41 35.77
CA GLU A 338 -28.06 -13.82 34.36
C GLU A 338 -26.68 -13.54 33.76
N ALA A 339 -26.06 -12.40 34.10
CA ALA A 339 -24.70 -12.08 33.67
C ALA A 339 -23.67 -13.08 34.22
N ASP A 340 -23.75 -13.41 35.52
CA ASP A 340 -22.89 -14.41 36.14
C ASP A 340 -23.15 -15.82 35.59
N TYR A 341 -24.40 -16.15 35.26
CA TYR A 341 -24.75 -17.44 34.65
C TYR A 341 -24.22 -17.56 33.22
N LEU A 342 -24.30 -16.49 32.42
CA LEU A 342 -23.70 -16.42 31.09
C LEU A 342 -22.18 -16.50 31.16
N GLN A 343 -21.55 -15.80 32.10
CA GLN A 343 -20.10 -15.89 32.30
C GLN A 343 -19.68 -17.29 32.71
N HIS A 344 -20.42 -17.94 33.62
CA HIS A 344 -20.16 -19.33 34.02
C HIS A 344 -20.39 -20.34 32.89
N LEU A 345 -21.33 -20.09 31.97
CA LEU A 345 -21.52 -20.91 30.77
C LEU A 345 -20.35 -20.75 29.80
N VAL A 346 -19.85 -19.52 29.60
CA VAL A 346 -18.66 -19.24 28.77
C VAL A 346 -17.41 -19.87 29.38
N ASP A 347 -17.20 -19.72 30.69
CA ASP A 347 -16.06 -20.32 31.41
C ASP A 347 -16.11 -21.87 31.37
N ASN A 348 -17.32 -22.46 31.41
CA ASN A 348 -17.51 -23.90 31.23
C ASN A 348 -17.26 -24.37 29.79
N GLU A 349 -17.62 -23.56 28.80
CA GLU A 349 -17.31 -23.85 27.40
C GLU A 349 -15.80 -23.77 27.14
N GLU A 350 -15.12 -22.75 27.66
CA GLU A 350 -13.66 -22.58 27.57
C GLU A 350 -12.88 -23.71 28.26
N THR A 351 -13.44 -24.31 29.31
CA THR A 351 -12.83 -25.44 30.03
C THR A 351 -13.22 -26.81 29.46
N THR A 352 -14.13 -26.86 28.48
CA THR A 352 -14.48 -28.10 27.78
C THR A 352 -13.28 -28.57 26.96
N ARG A 353 -12.90 -29.85 27.09
CA ARG A 353 -11.84 -30.45 26.27
C ARG A 353 -12.28 -30.42 24.80
N LEU A 354 -11.82 -29.41 24.07
CA LEU A 354 -11.85 -29.38 22.62
C LEU A 354 -11.17 -30.65 22.08
N ARG A 355 -11.61 -31.11 20.91
CA ARG A 355 -10.94 -32.21 20.21
C ARG A 355 -9.47 -31.87 20.03
N SER A 356 -8.62 -32.89 20.06
CA SER A 356 -7.21 -32.65 19.78
C SER A 356 -7.07 -32.21 18.33
N THR A 357 -6.11 -31.32 18.04
CA THR A 357 -5.81 -30.88 16.66
C THR A 357 -5.63 -32.07 15.72
N LYS A 358 -5.03 -33.17 16.21
CA LYS A 358 -4.87 -34.41 15.44
C LYS A 358 -6.20 -35.08 15.08
N ASP A 359 -7.19 -35.04 15.96
CA ASP A 359 -8.51 -35.60 15.70
C ASP A 359 -9.32 -34.70 14.76
N ASP A 360 -9.16 -33.38 14.86
CA ASP A 360 -9.78 -32.42 13.94
C ASP A 360 -9.19 -32.50 12.54
N ASP A 361 -7.86 -32.58 12.41
CA ASP A 361 -7.17 -32.80 11.13
C ASP A 361 -7.65 -34.10 10.48
N ARG A 362 -7.71 -35.19 11.26
CA ARG A 362 -8.19 -36.49 10.77
C ARG A 362 -9.66 -36.43 10.35
N MET A 363 -10.50 -35.71 11.07
CA MET A 363 -11.91 -35.55 10.71
C MET A 363 -12.05 -34.72 9.44
N LEU A 364 -11.28 -33.65 9.30
CA LEU A 364 -11.25 -32.83 8.09
C LEU A 364 -10.81 -33.66 6.89
N ASP A 365 -9.74 -34.44 7.01
CA ASP A 365 -9.25 -35.32 5.95
C ASP A 365 -10.31 -36.32 5.49
N LEU A 366 -10.99 -36.97 6.43
CA LEU A 366 -12.08 -37.91 6.13
C LEU A 366 -13.27 -37.20 5.47
N THR A 367 -13.60 -35.99 5.90
CA THR A 367 -14.69 -35.19 5.34
C THR A 367 -14.36 -34.74 3.92
N CYS A 368 -13.13 -34.28 3.68
CA CYS A 368 -12.62 -33.94 2.35
C CYS A 368 -12.63 -35.18 1.43
N ALA A 369 -12.20 -36.35 1.90
CA ALA A 369 -12.23 -37.58 1.12
C ALA A 369 -13.68 -37.98 0.74
N ALA A 370 -14.63 -37.89 1.68
CA ALA A 370 -16.03 -38.17 1.42
C ALA A 370 -16.65 -37.22 0.39
N VAL A 371 -16.38 -35.91 0.50
CA VAL A 371 -16.86 -34.90 -0.45
C VAL A 371 -16.23 -35.08 -1.83
N ALA A 372 -14.95 -35.43 -1.92
CA ALA A 372 -14.27 -35.69 -3.18
C ALA A 372 -14.90 -36.87 -3.94
N ILE A 373 -15.20 -37.98 -3.24
CA ILE A 373 -15.89 -39.15 -3.82
C ILE A 373 -17.28 -38.76 -4.33
N ALA A 374 -18.05 -38.01 -3.53
CA ALA A 374 -19.40 -37.58 -3.90
C ALA A 374 -19.42 -36.63 -5.12
N LEU A 375 -18.37 -35.81 -5.29
CA LEU A 375 -18.22 -34.95 -6.46
C LEU A 375 -17.88 -35.74 -7.73
N ASP A 376 -17.07 -36.79 -7.62
CA ASP A 376 -16.69 -37.65 -8.75
C ASP A 376 -17.90 -38.45 -9.27
N GLU A 377 -18.77 -38.92 -8.37
CA GLU A 377 -20.03 -39.59 -8.71
C GLU A 377 -21.03 -38.69 -9.46
N GLN A 378 -20.98 -37.36 -9.26
CA GLN A 378 -21.83 -36.40 -9.96
C GLN A 378 -21.32 -36.02 -11.37
N VAL A 379 -20.07 -36.32 -11.70
CA VAL A 379 -19.47 -36.04 -13.02
C VAL A 379 -19.63 -37.23 -14.00
N VAL A 380 -20.02 -38.41 -13.48
CA VAL A 380 -20.21 -39.65 -14.26
C VAL A 380 -21.70 -39.89 -14.63
N MET A 381 -22.59 -38.94 -14.33
CA MET A 381 -23.96 -38.86 -14.86
C MET A 381 -24.07 -37.67 -15.81
#